data_AF-A0A1G2CFJ2-F1
#
_entry.id   AF-A0A1G2CFJ2-F1
#
_cell.length_a   1.000
_cell.length_b   1.000
_cell.length_c   1.000
_cell.angle_alpha   90.00
_cell.angle_beta   90.00
_cell.angle_gamma   90.00
#
_symmetry.space_group_name_H-M   'P 1'
#
loop_
_entity.id
_entity.type
_entity.pdbx_description
1 polymer ?
#
loop_
_entity_poly.entity_id
_entity_poly.type
_entity_poly.pdbx_seq_one_letter_code
_entity_poly.pdbx_strand_id
1 'polypeptide(L)'
;MKFNWDKMEKIGEGGEKEVYLHPEFPEKKVVSRLKEGGWNDASSERKIKARFYLTKVLHLLLPKNIPDVHLAIHGKDKVLVSERKKMDKEHRALAEDTILKFESPHKSKRVVSPEDLRARLGKNLSQDDEVKRIERVFRDLGVAFDPSEVNFGYDEDGNMIYIDNSFNPWYAPPRGVTKPTFEAWFNEEKLLVAIRSLVGREQERALKYLERLKKLTQEEREAIEKNSTQKK
;
A
#
# COMPACT_ATOMS: atom_id res chain seq x y z
N MET A 1 8.18 3.72 -19.38
CA MET A 1 6.99 2.87 -19.63
C MET A 1 5.77 3.78 -19.62
N LYS A 2 4.88 3.67 -20.60
CA LYS A 2 3.64 4.48 -20.66
C LYS A 2 2.47 3.51 -20.72
N PHE A 3 1.63 3.53 -19.70
CA PHE A 3 0.43 2.70 -19.64
C PHE A 3 -0.73 3.38 -20.38
N ASN A 4 -1.55 2.59 -21.07
CA ASN A 4 -2.77 3.07 -21.70
C ASN A 4 -3.95 2.74 -20.78
N TRP A 5 -4.20 3.63 -19.81
CA TRP A 5 -5.16 3.42 -18.72
C TRP A 5 -6.57 3.10 -19.22
N ASP A 6 -7.01 3.73 -20.31
CA ASP A 6 -8.36 3.54 -20.88
C ASP A 6 -8.58 2.14 -21.47
N LYS A 7 -7.50 1.40 -21.75
CA LYS A 7 -7.55 0.04 -22.29
C LYS A 7 -7.22 -1.03 -21.26
N MET A 8 -6.90 -0.64 -20.03
CA MET A 8 -6.52 -1.56 -18.98
C MET A 8 -7.73 -1.92 -18.13
N GLU A 9 -7.85 -3.20 -17.78
CA GLU A 9 -8.91 -3.67 -16.90
C GLU A 9 -8.65 -3.19 -15.47
N LYS A 10 -9.55 -2.35 -14.96
CA LYS A 10 -9.55 -1.88 -13.58
C LYS A 10 -10.11 -2.96 -12.67
N ILE A 11 -9.34 -3.34 -11.66
CA ILE A 11 -9.67 -4.44 -10.73
C ILE A 11 -9.68 -3.98 -9.27
N GLY A 12 -9.34 -2.72 -9.01
CA GLY A 12 -9.40 -2.15 -7.68
C GLY A 12 -9.38 -0.62 -7.73
N GLU A 13 -9.97 -0.03 -6.70
CA GLU A 13 -10.06 1.41 -6.53
C GLU A 13 -10.02 1.74 -5.05
N GLY A 14 -9.25 2.74 -4.67
CA GLY A 14 -9.21 3.25 -3.31
C GLY A 14 -9.03 4.76 -3.27
N GLY A 15 -9.00 5.33 -2.06
CA GLY A 15 -8.78 6.77 -1.89
C GLY A 15 -7.43 7.24 -2.46
N GLU A 16 -6.40 6.39 -2.41
CA GLU A 16 -5.04 6.75 -2.82
C GLU A 16 -4.67 6.32 -4.23
N LYS A 17 -5.29 5.27 -4.78
CA LYS A 17 -4.82 4.63 -6.01
C LYS A 17 -5.91 3.89 -6.75
N GLU A 18 -5.68 3.74 -8.04
CA GLU A 18 -6.42 2.85 -8.93
C GLU A 18 -5.54 1.62 -9.21
N VAL A 19 -6.14 0.43 -9.33
CA VAL A 19 -5.39 -0.82 -9.57
C VAL A 19 -5.91 -1.51 -10.82
N TYR A 20 -4.98 -1.91 -11.69
CA TYR A 20 -5.25 -2.50 -12.99
C TYR A 20 -4.49 -3.82 -13.19
N LEU A 21 -4.99 -4.69 -14.05
CA LEU A 21 -4.21 -5.82 -14.54
C LEU A 21 -3.02 -5.34 -15.39
N HIS A 22 -1.85 -5.96 -15.21
CA HIS A 22 -0.70 -5.63 -16.04
C HIS A 22 -0.94 -6.07 -17.50
N PRO A 23 -0.70 -5.21 -18.52
CA PRO A 23 -1.09 -5.50 -19.90
C PRO A 23 -0.36 -6.72 -20.50
N GLU A 24 0.90 -6.92 -20.13
CA GLU A 24 1.72 -8.04 -20.63
C GLU A 24 1.70 -9.28 -19.71
N PHE A 25 1.35 -9.10 -18.43
CA PHE A 25 1.49 -10.14 -17.41
C PHE A 25 0.28 -10.16 -16.46
N PRO A 26 -0.96 -10.18 -16.99
CA PRO A 26 -2.16 -9.95 -16.18
C PRO A 26 -2.32 -10.99 -15.08
N GLU A 27 -1.91 -12.24 -15.31
CA GLU A 27 -1.99 -13.32 -14.32
C GLU A 27 -0.95 -13.23 -13.19
N LYS A 28 0.10 -12.43 -13.35
CA LYS A 28 1.24 -12.37 -12.41
C LYS A 28 1.42 -11.03 -11.75
N LYS A 29 0.94 -9.95 -12.37
CA LYS A 29 1.23 -8.59 -11.95
C LYS A 29 0.01 -7.69 -12.03
N VAL A 30 -0.01 -6.72 -11.12
CA VAL A 30 -0.94 -5.59 -11.14
C VAL A 30 -0.17 -4.28 -11.23
N VAL A 31 -0.82 -3.26 -11.78
CA VAL A 31 -0.29 -1.91 -11.89
C VAL A 31 -1.16 -0.99 -11.05
N SER A 32 -0.57 -0.38 -10.04
CA SER A 32 -1.22 0.65 -9.22
C SER A 32 -0.85 2.04 -9.70
N ARG A 33 -1.84 2.88 -9.99
CA ARG A 33 -1.69 4.29 -10.32
C ARG A 33 -2.09 5.13 -9.12
N LEU A 34 -1.13 5.83 -8.50
CA LEU A 34 -1.41 6.68 -7.35
C LEU A 34 -2.06 8.01 -7.80
N LYS A 35 -3.15 8.38 -7.12
CA LYS A 35 -3.91 9.61 -7.37
C LYS A 35 -3.14 10.84 -6.86
N GLU A 36 -3.31 11.96 -7.53
CA GLU A 36 -2.70 13.24 -7.13
C GLU A 36 -3.58 14.00 -6.13
N GLY A 37 -2.96 14.84 -5.29
CA GLY A 37 -3.69 15.81 -4.46
C GLY A 37 -4.29 15.29 -3.16
N GLY A 38 -4.09 14.01 -2.84
CA GLY A 38 -4.50 13.43 -1.55
C GLY A 38 -3.48 13.64 -0.43
N TRP A 39 -3.90 13.43 0.83
CA TRP A 39 -3.03 13.46 2.02
C TRP A 39 -1.86 12.47 1.96
N ASN A 40 -2.04 11.39 1.20
CA ASN A 40 -1.05 10.34 1.00
C ASN A 40 -0.46 10.37 -0.41
N ASP A 41 -0.49 11.51 -1.10
CA ASP A 41 0.12 11.61 -2.43
C ASP A 41 1.59 11.16 -2.40
N ALA A 42 2.05 10.58 -3.50
CA ALA A 42 3.46 10.35 -3.74
C ALA A 42 4.02 11.50 -4.59
N SER A 43 3.81 12.74 -4.16
CA SER A 43 4.25 13.94 -4.91
C SER A 43 5.75 13.97 -5.13
N SER A 44 6.55 13.48 -4.18
CA SER A 44 8.00 13.41 -4.32
C SER A 44 8.47 12.06 -4.86
N GLU A 45 9.53 12.10 -5.67
CA GLU A 45 10.23 10.91 -6.14
C GLU A 45 10.76 10.07 -4.97
N ARG A 46 11.16 10.73 -3.88
CA ARG A 46 11.61 10.07 -2.65
C ARG A 46 10.49 9.24 -2.04
N LYS A 47 9.26 9.76 -1.97
CA LYS A 47 8.14 9.05 -1.34
C LYS A 47 7.75 7.79 -2.10
N ILE A 48 7.70 7.81 -3.43
CA ILE A 48 7.39 6.58 -4.19
C ILE A 48 8.51 5.53 -4.09
N LYS A 49 9.79 5.97 -4.11
CA LYS A 49 10.94 5.07 -3.88
C LYS A 49 10.92 4.49 -2.47
N ALA A 50 10.53 5.28 -1.48
CA ALA A 50 10.43 4.82 -0.11
C ALA A 50 9.25 3.85 0.10
N ARG A 51 8.09 4.06 -0.54
CA ARG A 51 7.00 3.06 -0.60
C ARG A 51 7.53 1.73 -1.14
N PHE A 52 8.29 1.75 -2.23
CA PHE A 52 8.93 0.55 -2.78
C PHE A 52 9.84 -0.15 -1.76
N TYR A 53 10.75 0.58 -1.10
CA TYR A 53 11.68 -0.03 -0.15
C TYR A 53 11.00 -0.56 1.12
N LEU A 54 10.01 0.15 1.65
CA LEU A 54 9.25 -0.30 2.80
C LEU A 54 8.46 -1.57 2.47
N THR A 55 7.76 -1.60 1.34
CA THR A 55 7.08 -2.82 0.88
C THR A 55 8.07 -3.97 0.66
N LYS A 56 9.25 -3.73 0.09
CA LYS A 56 10.29 -4.76 -0.07
C LYS A 56 10.75 -5.36 1.26
N VAL A 57 10.98 -4.52 2.27
CA VAL A 57 11.34 -5.00 3.62
C VAL A 57 10.22 -5.87 4.17
N LEU A 58 8.98 -5.42 4.07
CA LEU A 58 7.84 -6.13 4.64
C LEU A 58 7.52 -7.43 3.89
N HIS A 59 7.67 -7.45 2.56
CA HIS A 59 7.58 -8.69 1.78
C HIS A 59 8.65 -9.70 2.20
N LEU A 60 9.90 -9.27 2.46
CA LEU A 60 10.94 -10.20 2.92
C LEU A 60 10.65 -10.74 4.34
N LEU A 61 10.03 -9.94 5.22
CA LEU A 61 9.64 -10.37 6.55
C LEU A 61 8.39 -11.25 6.55
N LEU A 62 7.46 -11.01 5.62
CA LEU A 62 6.14 -11.64 5.55
C LEU A 62 5.79 -12.06 4.10
N PRO A 63 6.59 -12.94 3.48
CA PRO A 63 6.49 -13.21 2.03
C PRO A 63 5.19 -13.90 1.62
N LYS A 64 4.53 -14.58 2.56
CA LYS A 64 3.22 -15.20 2.35
C LYS A 64 2.07 -14.22 2.47
N ASN A 65 2.23 -13.10 3.18
CA ASN A 65 1.13 -12.21 3.53
C ASN A 65 1.15 -10.91 2.73
N ILE A 66 2.32 -10.49 2.24
CA ILE A 66 2.48 -9.23 1.50
C ILE A 66 2.96 -9.54 0.08
N PRO A 67 2.20 -9.18 -0.97
CA PRO A 67 2.65 -9.34 -2.35
C PRO A 67 3.92 -8.52 -2.63
N ASP A 68 4.85 -9.07 -3.41
CA ASP A 68 6.08 -8.36 -3.76
C ASP A 68 5.80 -7.11 -4.61
N VAL A 69 6.67 -6.10 -4.52
CA VAL A 69 6.66 -4.93 -5.42
C VAL A 69 7.83 -5.02 -6.38
N HIS A 70 7.60 -4.97 -7.69
CA HIS A 70 8.65 -5.16 -8.69
C HIS A 70 9.19 -3.84 -9.26
N LEU A 71 8.38 -2.80 -9.29
CA LEU A 71 8.74 -1.53 -9.92
C LEU A 71 8.06 -0.34 -9.25
N ALA A 72 8.73 0.80 -9.20
CA ALA A 72 8.19 2.10 -8.83
C ALA A 72 8.64 3.16 -9.84
N ILE A 73 7.70 3.96 -10.36
CA ILE A 73 7.96 5.02 -11.34
C ILE A 73 7.40 6.34 -10.81
N HIS A 74 8.28 7.33 -10.70
CA HIS A 74 7.89 8.73 -10.56
C HIS A 74 7.92 9.39 -11.95
N GLY A 75 6.77 9.86 -12.42
CA GLY A 75 6.64 10.53 -13.72
C GLY A 75 5.32 11.29 -13.77
N LYS A 76 4.76 11.46 -14.99
CA LYS A 76 3.41 12.03 -15.14
C LYS A 76 2.38 11.25 -14.32
N ASP A 77 2.48 9.92 -14.36
CA ASP A 77 1.75 9.03 -13.46
C ASP A 77 2.73 8.47 -12.43
N LYS A 78 2.28 8.39 -11.17
CA LYS A 78 3.02 7.72 -10.09
C LYS A 78 2.56 6.26 -10.06
N VAL A 79 3.47 5.34 -10.39
CA VAL A 79 3.10 3.94 -10.63
C VAL A 79 3.88 2.98 -9.74
N LEU A 80 3.19 1.99 -9.19
CA LEU A 80 3.78 0.79 -8.59
C LEU A 80 3.35 -0.43 -9.42
N VAL A 81 4.28 -1.35 -9.69
CA VAL A 81 3.96 -2.66 -10.25
C VAL A 81 4.25 -3.71 -9.20
N SER A 82 3.24 -4.51 -8.89
CA SER A 82 3.28 -5.48 -7.80
C SER A 82 2.92 -6.87 -8.30
N GLU A 83 3.31 -7.89 -7.53
CA GLU A 83 2.80 -9.25 -7.66
C GLU A 83 1.26 -9.24 -7.55
N ARG A 84 0.60 -10.00 -8.43
CA ARG A 84 -0.83 -10.26 -8.33
C ARG A 84 -1.04 -11.48 -7.44
N LYS A 85 -1.87 -11.34 -6.40
CA LYS A 85 -2.46 -12.46 -5.67
C LYS A 85 -3.89 -12.69 -6.15
N LYS A 86 -4.25 -13.94 -6.41
CA LYS A 86 -5.64 -14.34 -6.66
C LYS A 86 -6.30 -14.49 -5.29
N MET A 87 -7.27 -13.63 -5.04
CA MET A 87 -7.99 -13.57 -3.77
C MET A 87 -9.32 -14.32 -3.89
N ASP A 88 -9.85 -14.68 -2.73
CA ASP A 88 -11.17 -15.31 -2.57
C ASP A 88 -12.34 -14.50 -3.18
N LYS A 89 -13.54 -15.09 -3.14
CA LYS A 89 -14.74 -14.45 -3.74
C LYS A 89 -15.18 -13.25 -2.93
N GLU A 90 -14.94 -13.31 -1.63
CA GLU A 90 -15.26 -12.31 -0.64
C GLU A 90 -14.52 -11.01 -0.94
N HIS A 91 -13.19 -11.06 -1.06
CA HIS A 91 -12.38 -9.92 -1.43
C HIS A 91 -12.76 -9.35 -2.81
N ARG A 92 -13.06 -10.20 -3.79
CA ARG A 92 -13.48 -9.72 -5.13
C ARG A 92 -14.78 -8.92 -5.08
N ALA A 93 -15.76 -9.37 -4.31
CA ALA A 93 -17.01 -8.64 -4.13
C ALA A 93 -16.79 -7.29 -3.41
N LEU A 94 -15.89 -7.24 -2.42
CA LEU A 94 -15.50 -5.99 -1.75
C LEU A 94 -14.84 -5.00 -2.71
N ALA A 95 -13.92 -5.49 -3.56
CA ALA A 95 -13.22 -4.67 -4.54
C ALA A 95 -14.20 -4.10 -5.59
N GLU A 96 -15.11 -4.92 -6.12
CA GLU A 96 -16.15 -4.50 -7.08
C GLU A 96 -17.07 -3.41 -6.49
N ASP A 97 -17.54 -3.59 -5.25
CA ASP A 97 -18.36 -2.59 -4.55
C ASP A 97 -17.59 -1.28 -4.34
N THR A 98 -16.30 -1.36 -4.02
CA THR A 98 -15.45 -0.17 -3.84
C THR A 98 -15.28 0.58 -5.16
N ILE A 99 -15.03 -0.11 -6.28
CA ILE A 99 -14.96 0.52 -7.61
C ILE A 99 -16.26 1.27 -7.92
N LEU A 100 -17.42 0.63 -7.72
CA LEU A 100 -18.72 1.23 -7.98
C LEU A 100 -18.97 2.50 -7.15
N LYS A 101 -18.56 2.49 -5.88
CA LYS A 101 -18.68 3.66 -4.98
C LYS A 101 -17.91 4.87 -5.49
N PHE A 102 -16.69 4.67 -5.97
CA PHE A 102 -15.84 5.75 -6.47
C PHE A 102 -16.23 6.23 -7.87
N GLU A 103 -16.68 5.34 -8.76
CA GLU A 103 -17.04 5.71 -10.14
C GLU A 103 -18.45 6.33 -10.26
N SER A 104 -19.37 6.01 -9.36
CA SER A 104 -20.76 6.50 -9.43
C SER A 104 -21.33 6.87 -8.06
N PRO A 105 -20.75 7.89 -7.38
CA PRO A 105 -21.14 8.27 -6.03
C PRO A 105 -22.63 8.67 -5.92
N HIS A 106 -23.27 9.12 -7.01
CA HIS A 106 -24.69 9.49 -7.05
C HIS A 106 -25.66 8.36 -7.48
N LYS A 107 -25.17 7.27 -8.08
CA LYS A 107 -25.99 6.06 -8.38
C LYS A 107 -25.94 5.02 -7.25
N SER A 108 -25.22 5.33 -6.17
CA SER A 108 -25.01 4.55 -4.95
C SER A 108 -26.27 4.25 -4.12
N LYS A 109 -27.49 4.47 -4.65
CA LYS A 109 -28.74 3.93 -4.06
C LYS A 109 -28.79 2.38 -4.04
N ARG A 110 -27.77 1.70 -4.60
CA ARG A 110 -27.48 0.27 -4.44
C ARG A 110 -26.13 0.02 -3.74
N VAL A 111 -25.72 0.86 -2.80
CA VAL A 111 -24.67 0.47 -1.86
C VAL A 111 -25.25 -0.67 -1.04
N VAL A 112 -24.74 -1.87 -1.28
CA VAL A 112 -24.89 -2.97 -0.34
C VAL A 112 -24.36 -2.42 0.98
N SER A 113 -25.22 -2.32 2.01
CA SER A 113 -24.74 -1.82 3.30
C SER A 113 -23.55 -2.68 3.76
N PRO A 114 -22.59 -2.14 4.52
CA PRO A 114 -21.54 -2.97 5.11
C PRO A 114 -22.12 -4.20 5.84
N GLU A 115 -23.30 -4.09 6.47
CA GLU A 115 -24.02 -5.24 7.02
C GLU A 115 -24.49 -6.24 5.95
N ASP A 116 -25.11 -5.79 4.85
CA ASP A 116 -25.56 -6.68 3.77
C ASP A 116 -24.39 -7.36 3.05
N LEU A 117 -23.24 -6.67 2.96
CA LEU A 117 -22.03 -7.19 2.36
C LEU A 117 -21.45 -8.27 3.28
N ARG A 118 -21.32 -7.99 4.57
CA ARG A 118 -20.93 -8.99 5.59
C ARG A 118 -21.89 -10.19 5.61
N ALA A 119 -23.19 -9.95 5.50
CA ALA A 119 -24.21 -11.00 5.47
C ALA A 119 -24.14 -11.85 4.19
N ARG A 120 -23.87 -11.25 3.03
CA ARG A 120 -23.66 -11.95 1.75
C ARG A 120 -22.38 -12.76 1.72
N LEU A 121 -21.32 -12.25 2.35
CA LEU A 121 -20.02 -12.90 2.40
C LEU A 121 -19.95 -14.00 3.47
N GLY A 122 -20.89 -14.02 4.42
CA GLY A 122 -20.90 -15.01 5.51
C GLY A 122 -19.68 -14.95 6.43
N LYS A 123 -18.83 -13.94 6.28
CA LYS A 123 -17.60 -13.70 7.02
C LYS A 123 -17.48 -12.21 7.33
N ASN A 124 -17.05 -11.92 8.56
CA ASN A 124 -16.72 -10.58 9.00
C ASN A 124 -15.20 -10.50 9.15
N LEU A 125 -14.50 -9.97 8.13
CA LEU A 125 -13.03 -9.92 8.12
C LEU A 125 -12.47 -9.12 9.31
N SER A 126 -13.16 -8.07 9.79
CA SER A 126 -12.73 -7.38 11.02
C SER A 126 -12.75 -8.24 12.29
N GLN A 127 -13.50 -9.36 12.27
CA GLN A 127 -13.54 -10.32 13.37
C GLN A 127 -12.65 -11.54 13.14
N ASP A 128 -12.11 -11.71 11.94
CA ASP A 128 -11.23 -12.81 11.57
C ASP A 128 -9.92 -12.75 12.38
N ASP A 129 -9.57 -13.86 13.04
CA ASP A 129 -8.39 -13.95 13.89
C ASP A 129 -7.09 -13.79 13.11
N GLU A 130 -7.05 -14.20 11.85
CA GLU A 130 -5.87 -14.01 10.99
C GLU A 130 -5.69 -12.55 10.59
N VAL A 131 -6.78 -11.81 10.35
CA VAL A 131 -6.70 -10.35 10.13
C VAL A 131 -6.12 -9.69 11.38
N LYS A 132 -6.68 -9.97 12.57
CA LYS A 132 -6.19 -9.43 13.85
C LYS A 132 -4.73 -9.80 14.13
N ARG A 133 -4.31 -11.02 13.74
CA ARG A 133 -2.92 -11.47 13.83
C ARG A 133 -2.01 -10.64 12.94
N ILE A 134 -2.36 -10.44 11.66
CA ILE A 134 -1.57 -9.62 10.73
C ILE A 134 -1.47 -8.17 11.19
N GLU A 135 -2.57 -7.58 11.66
CA GLU A 135 -2.53 -6.23 12.22
C GLU A 135 -1.58 -6.12 13.42
N ARG A 136 -1.57 -7.12 14.30
CA ARG A 136 -0.65 -7.17 15.44
C ARG A 136 0.80 -7.23 14.96
N VAL A 137 1.08 -8.07 13.97
CA VAL A 137 2.42 -8.13 13.35
C VAL A 137 2.84 -6.77 12.80
N PHE A 138 1.98 -6.03 12.11
CA PHE A 138 2.31 -4.68 11.63
C PHE A 138 2.59 -3.69 12.77
N ARG A 139 1.81 -3.74 13.85
CA ARG A 139 2.05 -2.93 15.07
C ARG A 139 3.37 -3.31 15.75
N ASP A 140 3.72 -4.59 15.78
CA ASP A 140 4.97 -5.09 16.37
C ASP A 140 6.19 -4.69 15.53
N LEU A 141 6.06 -4.72 14.19
CA LEU A 141 7.02 -4.17 13.25
C LEU A 141 7.07 -2.63 13.28
N GLY A 142 6.07 -1.99 13.87
CA GLY A 142 5.97 -0.55 14.03
C GLY A 142 5.68 0.18 12.72
N VAL A 143 4.85 -0.39 11.85
CA VAL A 143 4.49 0.19 10.55
C VAL A 143 3.03 0.62 10.56
N ALA A 144 2.73 1.80 10.02
CA ALA A 144 1.37 2.25 9.76
C ALA A 144 0.79 1.54 8.53
N PHE A 145 -0.46 1.15 8.60
CA PHE A 145 -1.18 0.45 7.54
C PHE A 145 -2.66 0.85 7.57
N ASP A 146 -3.38 0.57 6.48
CA ASP A 146 -4.82 0.81 6.39
C ASP A 146 -5.59 -0.48 6.78
N PRO A 147 -6.26 -0.50 7.95
CA PRO A 147 -6.95 -1.69 8.44
C PRO A 147 -8.28 -1.98 7.71
N SER A 148 -8.61 -1.25 6.65
CA SER A 148 -9.84 -1.48 5.89
C SER A 148 -9.94 -2.92 5.38
N GLU A 149 -11.09 -3.56 5.59
CA GLU A 149 -11.35 -4.97 5.25
C GLU A 149 -11.09 -5.27 3.76
N VAL A 150 -11.26 -4.27 2.88
CA VAL A 150 -11.00 -4.38 1.43
C VAL A 150 -9.53 -4.64 1.08
N ASN A 151 -8.61 -4.43 2.03
CA ASN A 151 -7.19 -4.69 1.85
C ASN A 151 -6.81 -6.14 2.23
N PHE A 152 -7.75 -6.94 2.77
CA PHE A 152 -7.52 -8.28 3.28
C PHE A 152 -8.34 -9.33 2.53
N GLY A 153 -7.79 -10.54 2.42
CA GLY A 153 -8.53 -11.73 2.01
C GLY A 153 -7.60 -12.93 1.87
N TYR A 154 -8.16 -14.08 1.54
CA TYR A 154 -7.39 -15.32 1.44
C TYR A 154 -6.94 -15.61 0.01
N ASP A 155 -5.72 -16.13 -0.15
CA ASP A 155 -5.29 -16.74 -1.41
C ASP A 155 -5.81 -18.18 -1.57
N GLU A 156 -5.52 -18.79 -2.72
CA GLU A 156 -5.93 -20.17 -3.04
C GLU A 156 -5.31 -21.22 -2.10
N ASP A 157 -4.19 -20.89 -1.45
CA ASP A 157 -3.49 -21.75 -0.49
C ASP A 157 -3.98 -21.53 0.96
N GLY A 158 -4.95 -20.64 1.17
CA GLY A 158 -5.52 -20.32 2.48
C GLY A 158 -4.66 -19.38 3.33
N ASN A 159 -3.68 -18.67 2.74
CA ASN A 159 -2.92 -17.64 3.43
C ASN A 159 -3.70 -16.32 3.46
N MET A 160 -3.72 -15.64 4.61
CA MET A 160 -4.22 -14.26 4.71
C MET A 160 -3.27 -13.31 4.00
N ILE A 161 -3.75 -12.57 3.01
CA ILE A 161 -3.00 -11.58 2.24
C ILE A 161 -3.46 -10.17 2.59
N TYR A 162 -2.50 -9.27 2.77
CA TYR A 162 -2.71 -7.83 2.78
C TYR A 162 -2.27 -7.23 1.44
N ILE A 163 -3.23 -6.80 0.63
CA ILE A 163 -3.00 -6.39 -0.77
C ILE A 163 -2.71 -4.90 -0.96
N ASP A 164 -2.88 -4.07 0.06
CA ASP A 164 -2.44 -2.67 0.01
C ASP A 164 -0.92 -2.56 0.22
N ASN A 165 -0.17 -3.19 -0.69
CA ASN A 165 1.28 -3.30 -0.64
C ASN A 165 2.00 -2.00 -1.07
N SER A 166 1.39 -0.85 -0.78
CA SER A 166 1.95 0.48 -0.99
C SER A 166 2.07 1.24 0.33
N PHE A 167 2.64 0.60 1.36
CA PHE A 167 2.81 1.19 2.69
C PHE A 167 3.38 2.61 2.62
N ASN A 168 2.64 3.58 3.15
CA ASN A 168 3.07 4.97 3.14
C ASN A 168 4.18 5.16 4.20
N PRO A 169 5.41 5.54 3.80
CA PRO A 169 6.55 5.57 4.71
C PRO A 169 6.54 6.77 5.66
N TRP A 170 5.78 7.83 5.36
CA TRP A 170 5.64 8.99 6.22
C TRP A 170 4.40 9.82 5.88
N TYR A 171 3.95 10.57 6.87
CA TYR A 171 3.10 11.72 6.67
C TYR A 171 3.94 12.93 6.27
N ALA A 172 3.53 13.58 5.18
CA ALA A 172 4.00 14.90 4.80
C ALA A 172 2.77 15.71 4.37
N PRO A 173 2.48 16.86 5.01
CA PRO A 173 1.26 17.59 4.74
C PRO A 173 1.23 18.12 3.29
N PRO A 174 0.04 18.27 2.70
CA PRO A 174 -0.12 18.91 1.40
C PRO A 174 0.50 20.32 1.38
N ARG A 175 0.91 20.77 0.19
CA ARG A 175 1.42 22.14 0.00
C ARG A 175 0.37 23.15 0.48
N GLY A 176 0.74 24.03 1.42
CA GLY A 176 -0.13 25.10 1.93
C GLY A 176 -0.60 24.93 3.38
N VAL A 177 -0.35 23.78 4.02
CA VAL A 177 -0.55 23.62 5.47
C VAL A 177 0.58 24.33 6.23
N THR A 178 0.22 25.15 7.22
CA THR A 178 1.10 26.11 7.90
C THR A 178 2.07 25.49 8.92
N LYS A 179 1.93 24.19 9.25
CA LYS A 179 2.88 23.48 10.09
C LYS A 179 3.59 22.38 9.27
N PRO A 180 4.91 22.50 9.04
CA PRO A 180 5.70 21.41 8.47
C PRO A 180 5.77 20.28 9.50
N THR A 181 4.88 19.29 9.39
CA THR A 181 4.95 18.09 10.22
C THR A 181 5.46 16.94 9.35
N PHE A 182 6.70 16.52 9.60
CA PHE A 182 7.19 15.25 9.07
C PHE A 182 7.04 14.19 10.15
N GLU A 183 6.32 13.12 9.85
CA GLU A 183 6.17 11.99 10.76
C GLU A 183 6.46 10.69 10.00
N ALA A 184 7.50 9.98 10.41
CA ALA A 184 7.77 8.65 9.87
C ALA A 184 6.66 7.69 10.30
N TRP A 185 6.12 6.94 9.35
CA TRP A 185 5.07 5.95 9.57
C TRP A 185 5.62 4.53 9.67
N PHE A 186 6.90 4.42 10.02
CA PHE A 186 7.56 3.19 10.36
C PHE A 186 8.55 3.42 11.52
N ASN A 187 8.80 2.38 12.32
CA ASN A 187 9.80 2.38 13.37
C ASN A 187 11.04 1.63 12.89
N GLU A 188 12.15 2.35 12.74
CA GLU A 188 13.41 1.79 12.23
C GLU A 188 13.97 0.68 13.12
N GLU A 189 13.96 0.86 14.45
CA GLU A 189 14.54 -0.09 15.39
C GLU A 189 13.78 -1.41 15.39
N LYS A 190 12.44 -1.34 15.39
CA LYS A 190 11.58 -2.52 15.29
C LYS A 190 11.79 -3.29 13.99
N LEU A 191 11.88 -2.59 12.85
CA LEU A 191 12.20 -3.21 11.57
C LEU A 191 13.59 -3.83 11.57
N LEU A 192 14.60 -3.16 12.14
CA LEU A 192 15.96 -3.68 12.22
C LEU A 192 16.02 -4.96 13.08
N VAL A 193 15.32 -4.98 14.22
CA VAL A 193 15.21 -6.17 15.07
C VAL A 193 14.55 -7.32 14.32
N ALA A 194 13.45 -7.06 13.61
CA ALA A 194 12.78 -8.08 12.82
C ALA A 194 13.67 -8.60 11.67
N ILE A 195 14.37 -7.73 10.97
CA ILE A 195 15.29 -8.09 9.87
C ILE A 195 16.43 -9.00 10.37
N ARG A 196 16.89 -8.82 11.61
CA ARG A 196 17.93 -9.69 12.19
C ARG A 196 17.50 -11.15 12.33
N SER A 197 16.20 -11.44 12.29
CA SER A 197 15.68 -12.83 12.27
C SER A 197 15.75 -13.50 10.89
N LEU A 198 15.90 -12.73 9.80
CA LEU A 198 16.12 -13.26 8.47
C LEU A 198 17.52 -13.89 8.36
N VAL A 199 17.69 -14.82 7.41
CA VAL A 199 18.96 -15.55 7.24
C VAL A 199 19.56 -15.29 5.85
N GLY A 200 20.89 -15.13 5.81
CA GLY A 200 21.66 -15.05 4.56
C GLY A 200 21.23 -13.90 3.65
N ARG A 201 21.02 -14.21 2.36
CA ARG A 201 20.76 -13.19 1.33
C ARG A 201 19.50 -12.36 1.58
N GLU A 202 18.49 -12.90 2.26
CA GLU A 202 17.26 -12.15 2.56
C GLU A 202 17.52 -11.06 3.60
N GLN A 203 18.31 -11.38 4.63
CA GLN A 203 18.75 -10.41 5.62
C GLN A 203 19.56 -9.29 4.99
N GLU A 204 20.56 -9.63 4.16
CA GLU A 204 21.40 -8.65 3.46
C GLU A 204 20.56 -7.70 2.58
N ARG A 205 19.60 -8.27 1.83
CA ARG A 205 18.70 -7.48 0.99
C ARG A 205 17.81 -6.56 1.82
N ALA A 206 17.21 -7.07 2.89
CA ALA A 206 16.33 -6.29 3.76
C ALA A 206 17.08 -5.14 4.45
N LEU A 207 18.30 -5.39 4.95
CA LEU A 207 19.17 -4.35 5.51
C LEU A 207 19.47 -3.25 4.49
N LYS A 208 19.79 -3.62 3.25
CA LYS A 208 20.05 -2.65 2.16
C LYS A 208 18.81 -1.83 1.79
N TYR A 209 17.62 -2.43 1.82
CA TYR A 209 16.38 -1.69 1.61
C TYR A 209 16.07 -0.76 2.77
N LEU A 210 16.27 -1.18 4.02
CA LEU A 210 16.10 -0.35 5.20
C LEU A 210 17.06 0.85 5.17
N GLU A 211 18.33 0.64 4.84
CA GLU A 211 19.33 1.72 4.69
C GLU A 211 18.88 2.78 3.69
N ARG A 212 18.39 2.35 2.52
CA ARG A 212 17.88 3.26 1.48
C ARG A 212 16.62 3.99 1.93
N LEU A 213 15.73 3.31 2.63
CA LEU A 213 14.52 3.90 3.22
C LEU A 213 14.89 5.00 4.22
N LYS A 214 15.85 4.74 5.13
CA LYS A 214 16.35 5.73 6.10
C LYS A 214 16.89 6.97 5.40
N LYS A 215 17.75 6.77 4.38
CA LYS A 215 18.33 7.87 3.62
C LYS A 215 17.26 8.76 3.00
N LEU A 216 16.26 8.17 2.32
CA LEU A 216 15.17 8.93 1.71
C LEU A 216 14.30 9.66 2.73
N THR A 217 14.06 9.03 3.89
CA THR A 217 13.30 9.61 5.01
C THR A 217 13.99 10.87 5.53
N GLN A 218 15.31 10.80 5.73
CA GLN A 218 16.12 11.95 6.16
C GLN A 218 16.14 13.07 5.12
N GLU A 219 16.41 12.75 3.86
CA GLU A 219 16.43 13.72 2.77
C GLU A 219 15.09 14.46 2.60
N GLU A 220 13.97 13.76 2.78
CA GLU A 220 12.64 14.35 2.67
C GLU A 220 12.33 15.27 3.87
N ARG A 221 12.69 14.83 5.09
CA ARG A 221 12.56 15.65 6.31
C ARG A 221 13.31 16.97 6.15
N GLU A 222 14.59 16.91 5.76
CA GLU A 222 15.41 18.10 5.55
C GLU A 222 14.83 19.03 4.46
N ALA A 223 14.26 18.45 3.39
CA ALA A 223 13.64 19.24 2.33
C ALA A 223 12.38 19.98 2.81
N ILE A 224 11.55 19.33 3.62
CA ILE A 224 10.34 19.93 4.20
C ILE A 224 10.72 21.04 5.21
N GLU A 225 11.70 20.78 6.06
CA GLU A 225 12.21 21.77 7.02
C GLU A 225 12.78 23.00 6.31
N LYS A 226 13.67 22.83 5.32
CA LYS A 226 14.25 23.94 4.53
C LYS A 226 13.17 24.82 3.89
N ASN A 227 12.19 24.19 3.25
CA ASN A 227 11.08 24.90 2.58
C ASN A 227 10.19 25.68 3.56
N SER A 228 10.14 25.27 4.83
CA SER A 228 9.40 25.99 5.87
C SER A 228 10.11 27.24 6.38
N THR A 229 11.44 27.21 6.45
CA THR A 229 12.29 28.35 6.84
C THR A 229 12.33 29.44 5.79
N GLN A 230 12.25 29.10 4.50
CA GLN A 230 12.26 30.08 3.39
C GLN A 230 10.93 30.83 3.21
N LYS A 231 9.85 30.39 3.87
CA LYS A 231 8.52 31.00 3.81
C LYS A 231 8.19 31.88 5.02
N LYS A 232 9.14 32.05 5.95
CA LYS A 232 9.07 33.00 7.06
C LYS A 232 9.94 34.21 6.75
#